data_AF-A0A100WC06-F1
#
_entry.id   AF-A0A100WC06-F1
#
_cell.length_a   1.000
_cell.length_b   1.000
_cell.length_c   1.000
_cell.angle_alpha   90.00
_cell.angle_beta   90.00
_cell.angle_gamma   90.00
#
_symmetry.space_group_name_H-M   'P 1'
#
loop_
_entity.id
_entity.type
_entity.pdbx_description
1 polymer ?
#
loop_
_entity_poly.entity_id
_entity_poly.type
_entity_poly.pdbx_seq_one_letter_code
_entity_poly.pdbx_strand_id
1 'polypeptide(L)'
;MTRQAGPGLAGSGRACPGEVCQGAADEKNGELTPQIVVDEARPETSELHHRFEWDDAVAGEAYRRTQAAELIRSVRITFSDNKTGERKHIRAFHSLRESGEAERAGYVPTDEIVQDELATRILQQAFKREIADLKRKYGHLEDYISWVRSEAAELAS
;
A
#
# COMPACT_ATOMS: atom_id res chain seq x y z
N MET A 1 9.68 6.44 40.86
CA MET A 1 8.94 7.08 39.75
C MET A 1 9.19 6.26 38.50
N THR A 2 8.33 5.28 38.28
CA THR A 2 8.50 4.26 37.22
C THR A 2 7.89 4.81 35.95
N ARG A 3 8.71 4.98 34.90
CA ARG A 3 8.25 5.35 33.56
C ARG A 3 7.30 4.25 33.04
N GLN A 4 6.04 4.59 32.80
CA GLN A 4 5.18 3.78 31.94
C GLN A 4 5.66 3.96 30.50
N ALA A 5 6.03 2.85 29.86
CA ALA A 5 6.16 2.76 28.42
C ALA A 5 4.74 2.83 27.82
N GLY A 6 4.50 3.78 26.91
CA GLY A 6 3.24 3.86 26.17
C GLY A 6 3.04 2.64 25.25
N PRO A 7 1.81 2.38 24.79
CA PRO A 7 1.54 1.27 23.90
C PRO A 7 2.24 1.56 22.57
N GLY A 8 3.38 0.89 22.37
CA GLY A 8 4.08 0.91 21.10
C GLY A 8 3.18 0.30 20.05
N LEU A 9 2.92 1.08 18.99
CA LEU A 9 2.36 0.70 17.69
C LEU A 9 2.48 -0.81 17.41
N ALA A 10 1.47 -1.57 17.80
CA ALA A 10 1.32 -2.96 17.41
C ALA A 10 0.92 -2.95 15.93
N GLY A 11 1.76 -3.55 15.07
CA GLY A 11 1.47 -3.65 13.64
C GLY A 11 2.70 -3.66 12.73
N SER A 12 3.92 -3.56 13.26
CA SER A 12 5.12 -3.77 12.43
C SER A 12 5.39 -5.27 12.22
N GLY A 13 4.72 -5.83 11.21
CA GLY A 13 5.16 -7.01 10.48
C GLY A 13 4.92 -8.36 11.15
N ARG A 14 3.95 -9.10 10.61
CA ARG A 14 4.08 -10.53 10.29
C ARG A 14 2.83 -11.03 9.58
N ALA A 15 3.03 -11.83 8.53
CA ALA A 15 1.96 -12.52 7.82
C ALA A 15 1.05 -13.28 8.81
N CYS A 16 -0.22 -13.47 8.44
CA CYS A 16 -1.05 -14.47 9.11
C CYS A 16 -0.31 -15.82 9.03
N PRO A 17 -0.19 -16.57 10.15
CA PRO A 17 0.29 -17.95 10.08
C PRO A 17 -0.56 -18.72 9.06
N GLY A 18 0.09 -19.32 8.06
CA GLY A 18 -0.59 -19.95 6.93
C GLY A 18 -1.58 -21.03 7.38
N GLU A 19 -1.25 -21.79 8.42
CA GLU A 19 -2.08 -22.88 8.96
C GLU A 19 -3.37 -22.37 9.60
N VAL A 20 -3.33 -21.25 10.33
CA VAL A 20 -4.51 -20.65 10.97
C VAL A 20 -5.46 -20.07 9.92
N CYS A 21 -4.92 -19.33 8.96
CA CYS A 21 -5.72 -18.77 7.86
C CYS A 21 -6.26 -19.86 6.91
N GLN A 22 -5.50 -20.93 6.66
CA GLN A 22 -5.96 -22.05 5.85
C GLN A 22 -7.05 -22.86 6.57
N GLY A 23 -6.91 -23.12 7.87
CA GLY A 23 -7.94 -23.79 8.67
C GLY A 23 -9.27 -23.03 8.66
N ALA A 24 -9.22 -21.71 8.85
CA ALA A 24 -10.41 -20.85 8.75
C ALA A 24 -11.05 -20.87 7.34
N ALA A 25 -10.25 -21.04 6.28
CA ALA A 25 -10.76 -21.19 4.91
C ALA A 25 -11.42 -22.56 4.70
N ASP A 26 -10.78 -23.63 5.15
CA ASP A 26 -11.24 -25.01 4.96
C ASP A 26 -12.60 -25.25 5.64
N GLU A 27 -12.83 -24.67 6.82
CA GLU A 27 -14.12 -24.69 7.52
C GLU A 27 -15.23 -23.90 6.79
N LYS A 28 -14.86 -23.03 5.85
CA LYS A 28 -15.73 -22.14 5.09
C LYS A 28 -15.72 -22.46 3.60
N ASN A 29 -15.65 -23.76 3.26
CA ASN A 29 -15.65 -24.28 1.89
C ASN A 29 -14.48 -23.78 1.02
N GLY A 30 -13.33 -23.52 1.64
CA GLY A 30 -12.12 -23.03 0.97
C GLY A 30 -12.10 -21.52 0.70
N GLU A 31 -13.07 -20.76 1.20
CA GLU A 31 -13.11 -19.30 1.05
C GLU A 31 -12.63 -18.60 2.31
N LEU A 32 -11.52 -17.85 2.19
CA LEU A 32 -11.03 -16.98 3.26
C LEU A 32 -11.43 -15.53 2.99
N THR A 33 -12.38 -15.02 3.76
CA THR A 33 -12.76 -13.60 3.72
C THR A 33 -12.13 -12.84 4.89
N PRO A 34 -11.90 -11.52 4.77
CA PRO A 34 -11.43 -10.71 5.90
C PRO A 34 -12.33 -10.83 7.13
N GLN A 35 -13.65 -10.94 6.95
CA GLN A 35 -14.59 -11.07 8.06
C GLN A 35 -14.40 -12.40 8.81
N ILE A 36 -14.15 -13.50 8.10
CA ILE A 36 -13.84 -14.80 8.72
C ILE A 36 -12.60 -14.69 9.60
N VAL A 37 -11.54 -14.03 9.14
CA VAL A 37 -10.31 -13.85 9.92
C VAL A 37 -10.55 -12.98 11.16
N VAL A 38 -11.37 -11.93 11.05
CA VAL A 38 -11.73 -11.08 12.19
C VAL A 38 -12.53 -11.87 13.23
N ASP A 39 -13.48 -12.69 12.79
CA ASP A 39 -14.32 -13.48 13.68
C ASP A 39 -13.50 -14.56 14.41
N GLU A 40 -12.56 -15.21 13.71
CA GLU A 40 -11.60 -16.16 14.29
C GLU A 40 -10.63 -15.49 15.28
N ALA A 41 -10.26 -14.23 15.02
CA ALA A 41 -9.36 -13.47 15.90
C ALA A 41 -10.05 -12.88 17.13
N ARG A 42 -11.38 -12.84 17.16
CA ARG A 42 -12.15 -12.14 18.20
C ARG A 42 -11.97 -12.67 19.62
N PRO A 43 -11.93 -14.00 19.87
CA PRO A 43 -11.66 -14.51 21.22
C PRO A 43 -10.25 -14.13 21.69
N GLU A 44 -10.10 -13.71 22.95
CA GLU A 44 -8.78 -13.36 23.54
C GLU A 44 -7.79 -14.53 23.53
N THR A 45 -8.31 -15.76 23.49
CA THR A 45 -7.52 -16.99 23.39
C THR A 45 -7.01 -17.28 21.99
N SER A 46 -7.49 -16.57 20.97
CA SER A 46 -7.08 -16.78 19.58
C SER A 46 -5.64 -16.33 19.37
N GLU A 47 -4.85 -17.13 18.66
CA GLU A 47 -3.49 -16.75 18.27
C GLU A 47 -3.46 -15.50 17.38
N LEU A 48 -4.58 -15.15 16.73
CA LEU A 48 -4.70 -13.95 15.92
C LEU A 48 -5.12 -12.72 16.73
N HIS A 49 -5.60 -12.88 17.97
CA HIS A 49 -6.20 -11.79 18.73
C HIS A 49 -5.29 -10.58 18.86
N HIS A 50 -4.01 -10.80 19.18
CA HIS A 50 -2.98 -9.76 19.34
C HIS A 50 -2.53 -9.09 18.02
N ARG A 51 -3.04 -9.55 16.87
CA ARG A 51 -2.77 -8.96 15.55
C ARG A 51 -3.77 -7.87 15.17
N PHE A 52 -4.84 -7.72 15.92
CA PHE A 52 -5.89 -6.74 15.68
C PHE A 52 -5.88 -5.65 16.75
N GLU A 53 -6.34 -4.46 16.37
CA GLU A 53 -6.70 -3.39 17.30
C GLU A 53 -8.17 -3.56 17.67
N TRP A 54 -8.45 -3.71 18.97
CA TRP A 54 -9.79 -3.93 19.51
C TRP A 54 -10.36 -2.69 20.23
N ASP A 55 -9.55 -1.64 20.42
CA ASP A 55 -10.05 -0.33 20.84
C ASP A 55 -10.67 0.40 19.63
N ASP A 56 -12.00 0.52 19.63
CA ASP A 56 -12.76 1.16 18.56
C ASP A 56 -12.34 2.61 18.29
N ALA A 57 -11.89 3.35 19.30
CA ALA A 57 -11.44 4.72 19.11
C ALA A 57 -10.11 4.75 18.33
N VAL A 58 -9.18 3.85 18.69
CA VAL A 58 -7.89 3.71 18.00
C VAL A 58 -8.08 3.15 16.58
N ALA A 59 -8.88 2.10 16.43
CA ALA A 59 -9.20 1.49 15.15
C ALA A 59 -9.94 2.46 14.22
N GLY A 60 -10.93 3.19 14.75
CA GLY A 60 -11.69 4.19 14.02
C GLY A 60 -10.82 5.35 13.52
N GLU A 61 -9.89 5.84 14.35
CA GLU A 61 -8.94 6.86 13.92
C GLU A 61 -7.96 6.35 12.86
N ALA A 62 -7.45 5.12 13.02
CA ALA A 62 -6.63 4.48 12.00
C ALA A 62 -7.37 4.35 10.66
N TYR A 63 -8.65 3.98 10.68
CA TYR A 63 -9.48 3.90 9.49
C TYR A 63 -9.70 5.27 8.82
N ARG A 64 -9.96 6.32 9.60
CA ARG A 64 -10.08 7.70 9.07
C ARG A 64 -8.81 8.18 8.40
N ARG A 65 -7.64 7.85 8.95
CA ARG A 65 -6.35 8.15 8.29
C ARG A 65 -6.21 7.46 6.94
N THR A 66 -6.66 6.21 6.83
CA THR A 66 -6.70 5.48 5.56
C THR A 66 -7.64 6.15 4.55
N GLN A 67 -8.84 6.53 4.99
CA GLN A 67 -9.79 7.31 4.16
C GLN A 67 -9.18 8.63 3.68
N ALA A 68 -8.51 9.38 4.56
CA ALA A 68 -7.81 10.60 4.19
C ALA A 68 -6.70 10.35 3.16
N ALA A 69 -5.91 9.28 3.33
CA ALA A 69 -4.88 8.89 2.36
C ALA A 69 -5.46 8.48 1.00
N GLU A 70 -6.65 7.89 0.95
CA GLU A 70 -7.39 7.62 -0.29
C GLU A 70 -7.82 8.92 -0.98
N LEU A 71 -8.38 9.87 -0.22
CA LEU A 71 -8.77 11.18 -0.74
C LEU A 71 -7.58 11.94 -1.32
N ILE A 72 -6.44 12.00 -0.64
CA ILE A 72 -5.26 12.69 -1.14
C ILE A 72 -4.78 12.08 -2.47
N ARG A 73 -4.79 10.73 -2.57
CA ARG A 73 -4.37 10.02 -3.80
C ARG A 73 -5.35 10.16 -4.97
N SER A 74 -6.60 10.55 -4.70
CA SER A 74 -7.63 10.72 -5.73
C SER A 74 -7.55 12.09 -6.42
N VAL A 75 -6.91 13.09 -5.80
CA VAL A 75 -6.77 14.43 -6.37
C VAL A 75 -5.97 14.38 -7.68
N ARG A 76 -6.57 14.88 -8.76
CA ARG A 76 -5.97 14.96 -10.10
C ARG A 76 -5.81 16.41 -10.53
N ILE A 77 -4.69 16.70 -11.18
CA ILE A 77 -4.47 17.94 -11.91
C ILE A 77 -4.54 17.67 -13.42
N THR A 78 -5.10 18.61 -14.15
CA THR A 78 -5.13 18.58 -15.61
C THR A 78 -3.94 19.34 -16.15
N PHE A 79 -3.08 18.64 -16.90
CA PHE A 79 -1.98 19.24 -17.63
C PHE A 79 -2.39 19.36 -19.11
N SER A 80 -2.18 20.52 -19.71
CA SER A 80 -2.36 20.71 -21.15
C SER A 80 -0.99 20.67 -21.81
N ASP A 81 -0.76 19.69 -22.68
CA ASP A 81 0.45 19.66 -23.48
C ASP A 81 0.36 20.75 -24.57
N ASN A 82 1.18 21.79 -24.45
CA ASN A 82 1.19 22.91 -25.40
C ASN A 82 1.62 22.51 -26.82
N LYS A 83 2.22 21.32 -27.00
CA LYS A 83 2.68 20.83 -28.31
C LYS A 83 1.64 19.96 -29.01
N THR A 84 0.87 19.16 -28.27
CA THR A 84 -0.13 18.24 -28.85
C THR A 84 -1.58 18.68 -28.62
N GLY A 85 -1.82 19.63 -27.72
CA GLY A 85 -3.16 20.06 -27.30
C GLY A 85 -3.89 19.03 -26.43
N GLU A 86 -3.23 17.92 -26.09
CA GLU A 86 -3.83 16.82 -25.33
C GLU A 86 -3.90 17.17 -23.83
N ARG A 87 -5.05 16.91 -23.21
CA ARG A 87 -5.23 17.07 -21.76
C ARG A 87 -4.91 15.75 -21.06
N LYS A 88 -3.86 15.76 -20.23
CA LYS A 88 -3.45 14.61 -19.41
C LYS A 88 -3.87 14.83 -17.95
N HIS A 89 -4.43 13.81 -17.32
CA HIS A 89 -4.81 13.85 -15.91
C HIS A 89 -3.78 13.07 -15.07
N ILE A 90 -2.93 13.81 -14.36
CA ILE A 90 -1.91 13.21 -13.49
C ILE A 90 -2.31 13.40 -12.02
N ARG A 91 -1.75 12.58 -11.12
CA ARG A 91 -1.98 12.78 -9.68
C ARG A 91 -1.42 14.13 -9.29
N ALA A 92 -2.13 14.83 -8.40
CA ALA A 92 -1.66 16.10 -7.84
C ALA A 92 -0.56 15.89 -6.81
N PHE A 93 -0.60 14.75 -6.12
CA PHE A 93 0.31 14.42 -5.03
C PHE A 93 0.91 13.03 -5.21
N HIS A 94 2.20 12.91 -4.87
CA HIS A 94 2.89 11.62 -4.76
C HIS A 94 3.35 11.36 -3.33
N SER A 95 3.20 10.12 -2.88
CA SER A 95 3.74 9.67 -1.60
C SER A 95 5.25 9.48 -1.75
N LEU A 96 6.05 10.34 -1.12
CA LEU A 96 7.48 10.13 -0.99
C LEU A 96 7.75 9.48 0.36
N ARG A 97 8.35 8.30 0.34
CA ARG A 97 8.89 7.65 1.54
C ARG A 97 10.40 7.65 1.42
N GLU A 98 11.05 8.57 2.10
CA GLU A 98 12.49 8.55 2.26
C GLU A 98 12.86 7.42 3.22
N SER A 99 13.79 6.56 2.82
CA SER A 99 14.29 5.48 3.65
C SER A 99 15.17 6.06 4.75
N GLY A 100 14.61 6.28 5.94
CA GLY A 100 15.38 6.64 7.15
C GLY A 100 14.65 7.52 8.14
N GLU A 101 13.73 8.38 7.70
CA GLU A 101 13.01 9.31 8.58
C GLU A 101 11.51 9.03 8.55
N ALA A 102 11.01 8.34 9.59
CA ALA A 102 9.59 8.01 9.73
C ALA A 102 8.68 9.26 9.77
N GLU A 103 9.24 10.43 10.06
CA GLU A 103 8.51 11.70 10.18
C GLU A 103 8.35 12.46 8.84
N ARG A 104 9.08 12.07 7.77
CA ARG A 104 8.98 12.69 6.42
C ARG A 104 8.19 11.87 5.39
N ALA A 105 7.37 10.93 5.82
CA ALA A 105 6.45 10.22 4.91
C ALA A 105 5.26 11.12 4.53
N GLY A 106 5.50 12.10 3.66
CA GLY A 106 4.53 13.10 3.23
C GLY A 106 4.04 12.92 1.78
N TYR A 107 3.01 13.68 1.44
CA TYR A 107 2.52 13.85 0.06
C TYR A 107 3.11 15.13 -0.52
N VAL A 108 3.82 15.02 -1.65
CA VAL A 108 4.46 16.15 -2.31
C VAL A 108 3.72 16.48 -3.62
N PRO A 109 3.44 17.76 -3.91
CA PRO A 109 2.86 18.20 -5.18
C PRO A 109 3.67 17.79 -6.41
N THR A 110 3.00 17.45 -7.50
CA THR A 110 3.65 16.95 -8.72
C THR A 110 4.51 17.99 -9.44
N ASP A 111 4.13 19.26 -9.39
CA ASP A 111 4.87 20.39 -9.95
C ASP A 111 6.20 20.63 -9.24
N GLU A 112 6.25 20.49 -7.91
CA GLU A 112 7.49 20.54 -7.14
C GLU A 112 8.44 19.38 -7.50
N ILE A 113 7.90 18.18 -7.75
CA ILE A 113 8.70 17.00 -8.06
C ILE A 113 9.43 17.10 -9.41
N VAL A 114 8.78 17.66 -10.43
CA VAL A 114 9.38 17.79 -11.77
C VAL A 114 10.53 18.80 -11.78
N GLN A 115 10.50 19.79 -10.89
CA GLN A 115 11.54 20.80 -10.77
C GLN A 115 12.71 20.37 -9.88
N ASP A 116 12.50 19.37 -9.01
CA ASP A 116 13.49 18.84 -8.10
C ASP A 116 14.08 17.50 -8.59
N GLU A 117 15.39 17.49 -8.89
CA GLU A 117 16.10 16.29 -9.30
C GLU A 117 16.05 15.17 -8.23
N LEU A 118 16.06 15.52 -6.95
CA LEU A 118 16.01 14.55 -5.85
C LEU A 118 14.63 13.88 -5.82
N ALA A 119 13.56 14.67 -5.87
CA ALA A 119 12.20 14.16 -5.93
C ALA A 119 11.94 13.28 -7.17
N THR A 120 12.47 13.68 -8.33
CA THR A 120 12.43 12.86 -9.55
C THR A 120 13.14 11.52 -9.37
N ARG A 121 14.33 11.49 -8.74
CA ARG A 121 15.05 10.23 -8.44
C ARG A 121 14.25 9.35 -7.48
N ILE A 122 13.58 9.92 -6.48
CA ILE A 122 12.74 9.16 -5.54
C ILE A 122 11.56 8.52 -6.28
N LEU A 123 10.88 9.25 -7.18
CA LEU A 123 9.82 8.68 -8.01
C LEU A 123 10.32 7.53 -8.90
N GLN A 124 11.49 7.69 -9.53
CA GLN A 124 12.07 6.62 -10.34
C GLN A 124 12.41 5.38 -9.50
N GLN A 125 12.91 5.56 -8.27
CA GLN A 125 13.13 4.44 -7.35
C GLN A 125 11.81 3.78 -6.93
N ALA A 126 10.75 4.56 -6.68
CA ALA A 126 9.43 4.03 -6.40
C ALA A 126 8.89 3.19 -7.57
N PHE A 127 8.98 3.70 -8.80
CA PHE A 127 8.61 2.96 -10.01
C PHE A 127 9.39 1.64 -10.17
N LYS A 128 10.71 1.66 -9.92
CA LYS A 128 11.53 0.42 -9.92
C LYS A 128 11.06 -0.60 -8.88
N ARG A 129 10.63 -0.14 -7.70
CA ARG A 129 10.07 -1.02 -6.66
C ARG A 129 8.73 -1.60 -7.10
N GLU A 130 7.86 -0.83 -7.76
CA GLU A 130 6.60 -1.32 -8.31
C GLU A 130 6.82 -2.43 -9.35
N ILE A 131 7.78 -2.28 -10.25
CA ILE A 131 8.15 -3.35 -11.21
C ILE A 131 8.62 -4.61 -10.46
N ALA A 132 9.48 -4.46 -9.45
CA ALA A 132 9.94 -5.58 -8.64
C ALA A 132 8.79 -6.26 -7.88
N ASP A 133 7.80 -5.49 -7.42
CA ASP A 133 6.61 -5.99 -6.74
C ASP A 133 5.70 -6.78 -7.68
N LEU A 134 5.51 -6.31 -8.92
CA LEU A 134 4.79 -7.05 -9.95
C LEU A 134 5.45 -8.41 -10.22
N LYS A 135 6.79 -8.43 -10.34
CA LYS A 135 7.54 -9.67 -10.50
C LYS A 135 7.35 -10.61 -9.31
N ARG A 136 7.35 -10.09 -8.08
CA ARG A 136 7.15 -10.91 -6.88
C ARG A 136 5.74 -11.51 -6.82
N LYS A 137 4.72 -10.71 -7.18
CA LYS A 137 3.31 -11.12 -7.14
C LYS A 137 2.96 -12.12 -8.23
N TYR A 138 3.46 -11.93 -9.45
CA TYR A 138 2.98 -12.65 -10.63
C TYR A 138 4.05 -13.41 -11.39
N GLY A 139 5.33 -13.27 -11.03
CA GLY A 139 6.44 -13.90 -11.76
C GLY A 139 6.49 -15.42 -11.70
N HIS A 140 5.61 -16.05 -10.92
CA HIS A 140 5.43 -17.51 -10.88
C HIS A 140 4.49 -18.02 -11.97
N LEU A 141 3.78 -17.13 -12.68
CA LEU A 141 2.90 -17.50 -13.79
C LEU A 141 3.74 -17.75 -15.05
N GLU A 142 3.43 -18.84 -15.75
CA GLU A 142 4.18 -19.32 -16.93
C GLU A 142 4.32 -18.24 -18.02
N ASP A 143 3.22 -17.55 -18.32
CA ASP A 143 3.16 -16.55 -19.39
C ASP A 143 3.50 -15.11 -18.95
N TYR A 144 3.82 -14.88 -17.66
CA TYR A 144 3.99 -13.54 -17.09
C TYR A 144 4.94 -12.65 -17.90
N ILE A 145 6.10 -13.19 -18.29
CA ILE A 145 7.12 -12.41 -19.03
C ILE A 145 6.63 -12.07 -20.44
N SER A 146 5.86 -12.96 -21.07
CA SER A 146 5.30 -12.72 -22.41
C SER A 146 4.32 -11.55 -22.38
N TRP A 147 3.38 -11.57 -21.43
CA TRP A 147 2.42 -10.48 -21.26
C TRP A 147 3.10 -9.15 -20.96
N VAL A 148 4.06 -9.12 -20.02
CA VAL A 148 4.80 -7.89 -19.68
C VAL A 148 5.54 -7.32 -20.90
N ARG A 149 6.13 -8.19 -21.74
CA ARG A 149 6.82 -7.74 -22.97
C ARG A 149 5.85 -7.18 -24.01
N SER A 150 4.69 -7.80 -24.19
CA SER A 150 3.65 -7.33 -25.10
C SER A 150 3.18 -5.93 -24.72
N GLU A 151 2.81 -5.73 -23.45
CA GLU A 151 2.35 -4.44 -22.94
C GLU A 151 3.45 -3.37 -23.01
N ALA A 152 4.71 -3.73 -22.70
CA ALA A 152 5.83 -2.80 -22.80
C ALA A 152 6.10 -2.36 -24.26
N ALA A 153 5.85 -3.24 -25.24
CA ALA A 153 5.98 -2.91 -26.65
C ALA A 153 4.87 -1.97 -27.12
N GLU A 154 3.62 -2.18 -26.68
CA GLU A 154 2.48 -1.30 -26.96
C GLU A 154 2.69 0.11 -26.36
N LEU A 155 3.21 0.20 -25.14
CA LEU A 155 3.51 1.49 -24.50
C LEU A 155 4.65 2.26 -25.19
N ALA A 156 5.52 1.56 -25.94
CA ALA A 156 6.67 2.15 -26.62
C ALA A 156 6.39 2.53 -28.08
N SER A 157 5.27 2.07 -28.66
CA SER A 157 4.81 2.40 -30.01
C SER A 157 4.03 3.70 -30.06
#